data_AF-A0A3D8IFZ2-F1
#
_entry.id   AF-A0A3D8IFZ2-F1
#
_cell.length_a   1.000
_cell.length_b   1.000
_cell.length_c   1.000
_cell.angle_alpha   90.00
_cell.angle_beta   90.00
_cell.angle_gamma   90.00
#
_symmetry.space_group_name_H-M   'P 1'
#
loop_
_entity.id
_entity.type
_entity.pdbx_description
1 polymer ?
#
loop_
_entity_poly.entity_id
_entity_poly.type
_entity_poly.pdbx_seq_one_letter_code
_entity_poly.pdbx_strand_id
1 'polypeptide(L)'
;MQVNKDRRNTIIKALQGVGIFVFSGFLWSAYISKAKANGYALRPPGAKKESEFLKLCIKCGRCVTFCPYDTLKLAKIEDSIPLGTPYFTPREIPCYMCVDIPCVPVCPTNALDPALLSITENGKEMMNIRNAKMGVAIVDDKNCVAYWGIQCDACYRACPLIDEAIRLEYKHNDRTNKHSFLLPVVDSDICTGCGLCERACITDKAAIMVLPLDKVLGSVGTNYIKGWDKNDEKRLKKLDSSSAKASDIKNAIDYLNTESL
;
A
#
# COMPACT_ATOMS: atom_id res chain seq x y z
N MET A 1 64.68 -31.10 -2.57
CA MET A 1 63.58 -30.50 -1.78
C MET A 1 62.25 -30.86 -2.46
N GLN A 2 61.76 -32.09 -2.26
CA GLN A 2 60.49 -32.55 -2.85
C GLN A 2 59.35 -32.10 -1.95
N VAL A 3 58.74 -30.96 -2.30
CA VAL A 3 57.53 -30.47 -1.62
C VAL A 3 56.41 -31.52 -1.84
N ASN A 4 55.88 -32.07 -0.74
CA ASN A 4 54.92 -33.15 -0.74
C ASN A 4 53.63 -32.75 -1.50
N LYS A 5 53.48 -33.27 -2.73
CA LYS A 5 52.47 -32.88 -3.73
C LYS A 5 51.03 -33.05 -3.23
N ASP A 6 50.81 -34.00 -2.31
CA ASP A 6 49.50 -34.30 -1.73
C ASP A 6 49.01 -33.25 -0.72
N ARG A 7 49.93 -32.64 0.05
CA ARG A 7 49.61 -31.53 0.98
C ARG A 7 49.21 -30.26 0.22
N ARG A 8 49.86 -30.01 -0.92
CA ARG A 8 49.52 -28.87 -1.80
C ARG A 8 48.13 -29.05 -2.42
N ASN A 9 47.80 -30.25 -2.89
CA ASN A 9 46.49 -30.53 -3.47
C ASN A 9 45.34 -30.47 -2.44
N THR A 10 45.57 -30.90 -1.20
CA THR A 10 44.57 -30.77 -0.12
C THR A 10 44.31 -29.31 0.24
N ILE A 11 45.35 -28.47 0.33
CA ILE A 11 45.19 -27.03 0.57
C ILE A 11 44.44 -26.35 -0.58
N ILE A 12 44.78 -26.67 -1.84
CA ILE A 12 44.09 -26.10 -3.01
C ILE A 12 42.61 -26.49 -3.02
N LYS A 13 42.27 -27.76 -2.75
CA LYS A 13 40.87 -28.22 -2.68
C LYS A 13 40.10 -27.56 -1.55
N ALA A 14 40.73 -27.35 -0.39
CA ALA A 14 40.12 -26.62 0.72
C ALA A 14 39.81 -25.16 0.34
N LEU A 15 40.77 -24.48 -0.34
CA LEU A 15 40.63 -23.09 -0.75
C LEU A 15 39.57 -22.92 -1.86
N GLN A 16 39.48 -23.87 -2.79
CA GLN A 16 38.39 -23.96 -3.77
C GLN A 16 37.03 -24.18 -3.11
N GLY A 17 36.97 -25.05 -2.09
CA GLY A 17 35.77 -25.27 -1.29
C GLY A 17 35.30 -23.99 -0.60
N VAL A 18 36.20 -23.27 0.08
CA VAL A 18 35.89 -21.97 0.71
C VAL A 18 35.40 -20.96 -0.34
N GLY A 19 36.05 -20.89 -1.51
CA GLY A 19 35.60 -20.04 -2.61
C GLY A 19 34.17 -20.31 -3.03
N ILE A 20 33.81 -21.58 -3.24
CA ILE A 20 32.43 -21.99 -3.61
C ILE A 20 31.43 -21.65 -2.51
N PHE A 21 31.76 -21.88 -1.24
CA PHE A 21 30.90 -21.52 -0.11
C PHE A 21 30.67 -20.02 0.01
N VAL A 22 31.72 -19.21 -0.19
CA VAL A 22 31.61 -17.74 -0.17
C VAL A 22 30.78 -17.25 -1.34
N PHE A 23 31.00 -17.76 -2.56
CA PHE A 23 30.22 -17.37 -3.74
C PHE A 23 28.76 -17.79 -3.63
N SER A 24 28.49 -19.02 -3.20
CA SER A 24 27.12 -19.48 -3.00
C SER A 24 26.41 -18.70 -1.89
N GLY A 25 27.10 -18.40 -0.78
CA GLY A 25 26.58 -17.54 0.28
C GLY A 25 26.29 -16.11 -0.20
N PHE A 26 27.15 -15.54 -1.03
CA PHE A 26 26.95 -14.21 -1.61
C PHE A 26 25.77 -14.18 -2.59
N LEU A 27 25.67 -15.17 -3.49
CA LEU A 27 24.55 -15.31 -4.41
C LEU A 27 23.22 -15.50 -3.65
N TRP A 28 23.23 -16.30 -2.59
CA TRP A 28 22.07 -16.52 -1.73
C TRP A 28 21.67 -15.25 -0.95
N SER A 29 22.65 -14.49 -0.45
CA SER A 29 22.44 -13.23 0.25
C SER A 29 21.86 -12.15 -0.67
N ALA A 30 22.42 -12.01 -1.89
CA ALA A 30 21.90 -11.10 -2.90
C ALA A 30 20.47 -11.47 -3.31
N TYR A 31 20.17 -12.77 -3.44
CA TYR A 31 18.82 -13.26 -3.71
C TYR A 31 17.83 -12.93 -2.59
N ILE A 32 18.17 -13.21 -1.32
CA ILE A 32 17.33 -12.88 -0.16
C ILE A 32 17.07 -11.37 -0.09
N SER A 33 18.09 -10.55 -0.37
CA SER A 33 17.97 -9.09 -0.33
C SER A 33 17.00 -8.57 -1.38
N LYS A 34 17.03 -9.12 -2.61
CA LYS A 34 16.05 -8.79 -3.65
C LYS A 34 14.64 -9.26 -3.29
N ALA A 35 14.50 -10.46 -2.73
CA ALA A 35 13.20 -10.99 -2.30
C ALA A 35 12.55 -10.18 -1.15
N LYS A 36 13.36 -9.44 -0.38
CA LYS A 36 12.91 -8.56 0.72
C LYS A 36 12.62 -7.13 0.25
N ALA A 37 12.91 -6.79 -1.02
CA ALA A 37 12.54 -5.50 -1.57
C ALA A 37 11.00 -5.43 -1.66
N ASN A 38 10.38 -4.75 -0.70
CA ASN A 38 8.95 -4.49 -0.66
C ASN A 38 8.59 -3.54 -1.81
N GLY A 39 8.24 -4.09 -2.96
CA GLY A 39 7.65 -3.32 -4.06
C GLY A 39 6.32 -2.70 -3.66
N TYR A 40 5.85 -1.74 -4.47
CA TYR A 40 4.53 -1.10 -4.38
C TYR A 40 3.41 -2.08 -4.82
N ALA A 41 3.41 -3.29 -4.25
CA ALA A 41 2.48 -4.35 -4.61
C ALA A 41 1.11 -4.10 -4.01
N LEU A 42 0.08 -4.03 -4.85
CA LEU A 42 -1.29 -3.97 -4.39
C LEU A 42 -1.82 -5.38 -4.14
N ARG A 43 -2.38 -5.59 -2.95
CA ARG A 43 -2.90 -6.88 -2.50
C ARG A 43 -4.39 -7.02 -2.85
N PRO A 44 -4.91 -8.26 -2.97
CA PRO A 44 -6.34 -8.49 -3.19
C PRO A 44 -7.24 -7.86 -2.10
N PRO A 45 -8.55 -7.72 -2.35
CA PRO A 45 -9.51 -7.30 -1.33
C PRO A 45 -9.39 -8.14 -0.06
N GLY A 46 -9.62 -7.53 1.11
CA GLY A 46 -9.60 -8.23 2.40
C GLY A 46 -8.20 -8.68 2.86
N ALA A 47 -7.12 -8.31 2.17
CA ALA A 47 -5.78 -8.59 2.65
C ALA A 47 -5.52 -7.93 4.01
N LYS A 48 -4.96 -8.69 4.95
CA LYS A 48 -4.42 -8.13 6.19
C LYS A 48 -3.24 -7.21 5.90
N LYS A 49 -2.77 -6.50 6.93
CA LYS A 49 -1.56 -5.66 6.83
C LYS A 49 -0.40 -6.47 6.26
N GLU A 50 0.42 -5.85 5.41
CA GLU A 50 1.45 -6.53 4.61
C GLU A 50 2.31 -7.51 5.43
N SER A 51 2.77 -7.10 6.62
CA SER A 51 3.61 -7.96 7.48
C SER A 51 2.89 -9.20 8.04
N GLU A 52 1.58 -9.13 8.24
CA GLU A 52 0.73 -10.23 8.69
C GLU A 52 0.30 -11.10 7.51
N PHE A 53 -0.07 -10.46 6.40
CA PHE A 53 -0.38 -11.13 5.15
C PHE A 53 0.75 -12.05 4.70
N LEU A 54 2.00 -11.58 4.70
CA LEU A 54 3.17 -12.37 4.31
C LEU A 54 3.44 -13.57 5.23
N LYS A 55 2.99 -13.52 6.49
CA LYS A 55 3.12 -14.65 7.43
C LYS A 55 2.04 -15.71 7.22
N LEU A 56 0.83 -15.29 6.87
CA LEU A 56 -0.33 -16.18 6.71
C LEU A 56 -0.45 -16.76 5.29
N CYS A 57 0.04 -16.05 4.28
CA CYS A 57 -0.10 -16.46 2.89
C CYS A 57 0.77 -17.69 2.58
N ILE A 58 0.13 -18.84 2.42
CA ILE A 58 0.78 -20.10 2.00
C ILE A 58 0.98 -20.23 0.49
N LYS A 59 0.73 -19.15 -0.28
CA LYS A 59 1.00 -19.09 -1.73
C LYS A 59 0.23 -20.15 -2.54
N CYS A 60 -0.96 -20.52 -2.10
CA CYS A 60 -1.77 -21.58 -2.72
C CYS A 60 -2.41 -21.20 -4.07
N GLY A 61 -2.42 -19.92 -4.45
CA GLY A 61 -2.97 -19.45 -5.73
C GLY A 61 -4.49 -19.46 -5.87
N ARG A 62 -5.25 -19.95 -4.88
CA ARG A 62 -6.73 -20.03 -4.98
C ARG A 62 -7.39 -18.68 -5.26
N CYS A 63 -6.94 -17.59 -4.63
CA CYS A 63 -7.49 -16.27 -4.89
C CYS A 63 -7.31 -15.82 -6.35
N VAL A 64 -6.23 -16.25 -7.01
CA VAL A 64 -5.97 -15.98 -8.43
C VAL A 64 -6.94 -16.77 -9.31
N THR A 65 -7.10 -18.07 -9.05
CA THR A 65 -8.01 -18.94 -9.82
C THR A 65 -9.48 -18.52 -9.71
N PHE A 66 -9.90 -18.03 -8.55
CA PHE A 66 -11.28 -17.58 -8.32
C PHE A 66 -11.51 -16.11 -8.71
N CYS A 67 -10.51 -15.43 -9.27
CA CYS A 67 -10.70 -14.07 -9.80
C CYS A 67 -11.30 -14.16 -11.21
N PRO A 68 -12.55 -13.70 -11.44
CA PRO A 68 -13.23 -13.87 -12.73
C PRO A 68 -12.66 -12.98 -13.85
N TYR A 69 -11.83 -12.00 -13.52
CA TYR A 69 -11.29 -11.00 -14.46
C TYR A 69 -9.79 -11.12 -14.69
N ASP A 70 -9.14 -12.19 -14.19
CA ASP A 70 -7.68 -12.37 -14.26
C ASP A 70 -6.87 -11.16 -13.73
N THR A 71 -7.46 -10.37 -12.83
CA THR A 71 -6.83 -9.21 -12.19
C THR A 71 -5.60 -9.65 -11.38
N LEU A 72 -5.73 -10.74 -10.64
CA LEU A 72 -4.71 -11.18 -9.70
C LEU A 72 -3.68 -12.07 -10.40
N LYS A 73 -2.40 -11.85 -10.11
CA LYS A 73 -1.27 -12.64 -10.59
C LYS A 73 -0.41 -13.08 -9.41
N LEU A 74 0.27 -14.22 -9.54
CA LEU A 74 1.29 -14.63 -8.58
C LEU A 74 2.63 -14.00 -8.95
N ALA A 75 3.28 -13.39 -7.96
CA ALA A 75 4.60 -12.80 -8.13
C ALA A 75 5.62 -13.86 -8.58
N LYS A 76 6.36 -13.54 -9.65
CA LYS A 76 7.47 -14.31 -10.20
C LYS A 76 8.80 -13.81 -9.64
N ILE A 77 9.89 -14.46 -10.03
CA ILE A 77 11.26 -14.13 -9.57
C ILE A 77 11.71 -12.75 -10.07
N GLU A 78 11.17 -12.32 -11.20
CA GLU A 78 11.46 -11.03 -11.83
C GLU A 78 10.79 -9.87 -11.09
N ASP A 79 9.66 -10.13 -10.44
CA ASP A 79 8.91 -9.13 -9.70
C ASP A 79 9.66 -8.73 -8.41
N SER A 80 9.68 -7.43 -8.10
CA SER A 80 10.15 -6.90 -6.81
C SER A 80 9.10 -7.10 -5.71
N ILE A 81 8.49 -8.28 -5.66
CA ILE A 81 7.39 -8.65 -4.78
C ILE A 81 7.70 -10.04 -4.21
N PRO A 82 7.38 -10.34 -2.94
CA PRO A 82 7.64 -11.67 -2.39
C PRO A 82 7.08 -12.80 -3.27
N LEU A 83 7.98 -13.69 -3.72
CA LEU A 83 7.69 -14.75 -4.67
C LEU A 83 6.47 -15.57 -4.29
N GLY A 84 5.57 -15.80 -5.25
CA GLY A 84 4.36 -16.61 -5.10
C GLY A 84 3.24 -15.94 -4.31
N THR A 85 3.38 -14.67 -3.93
CA THR A 85 2.29 -13.91 -3.31
C THR A 85 1.41 -13.25 -4.37
N PRO A 86 0.08 -13.17 -4.15
CA PRO A 86 -0.84 -12.56 -5.11
C PRO A 86 -0.72 -11.03 -5.09
N TYR A 87 -0.78 -10.42 -6.26
CA TYR A 87 -0.82 -8.97 -6.46
C TYR A 87 -1.56 -8.64 -7.76
N PHE A 88 -1.82 -7.36 -8.01
CA PHE A 88 -2.32 -6.89 -9.31
C PHE A 88 -1.70 -5.57 -9.72
N THR A 89 -1.73 -5.29 -11.03
CA THR A 89 -1.24 -4.05 -11.62
C THR A 89 -2.43 -3.28 -12.21
N PRO A 90 -2.88 -2.19 -11.54
CA PRO A 90 -4.05 -1.42 -11.95
C PRO A 90 -4.06 -1.00 -13.43
N ARG A 91 -2.90 -0.55 -13.93
CA ARG A 91 -2.75 -0.10 -15.31
C ARG A 91 -3.06 -1.20 -16.33
N GLU A 92 -2.71 -2.45 -16.03
CA GLU A 92 -2.93 -3.59 -16.91
C GLU A 92 -4.34 -4.18 -16.76
N ILE A 93 -4.69 -4.61 -15.55
CA ILE A 93 -6.01 -5.18 -15.23
C ILE A 93 -6.33 -4.77 -13.79
N PRO A 94 -7.25 -3.82 -13.57
CA PRO A 94 -7.64 -3.36 -12.25
C PRO A 94 -8.61 -4.36 -11.59
N CYS A 95 -8.91 -4.13 -10.32
CA CYS A 95 -9.98 -4.83 -9.63
C CYS A 95 -11.34 -4.25 -10.05
N TYR A 96 -12.20 -5.10 -10.61
CA TYR A 96 -13.56 -4.74 -11.02
C TYR A 96 -14.59 -4.75 -9.89
N MET A 97 -14.15 -4.84 -8.62
CA MET A 97 -15.00 -4.76 -7.44
C MET A 97 -16.23 -5.71 -7.49
N CYS A 98 -15.97 -7.01 -7.65
CA CYS A 98 -17.03 -8.03 -7.71
C CYS A 98 -17.94 -7.98 -6.46
N VAL A 99 -19.25 -8.06 -6.64
CA VAL A 99 -20.23 -8.03 -5.53
C VAL A 99 -20.03 -9.18 -4.55
N ASP A 100 -19.85 -10.40 -5.07
CA ASP A 100 -19.71 -11.62 -4.24
C ASP A 100 -18.29 -11.87 -3.72
N ILE A 101 -17.32 -11.06 -4.14
CA ILE A 101 -15.90 -11.13 -3.74
C ILE A 101 -15.34 -12.57 -3.70
N PRO A 102 -15.42 -13.35 -4.79
CA PRO A 102 -15.11 -14.79 -4.78
C PRO A 102 -13.65 -15.12 -4.41
N CYS A 103 -12.73 -14.17 -4.57
CA CYS A 103 -11.30 -14.35 -4.28
C CYS A 103 -10.94 -14.40 -2.79
N VAL A 104 -11.81 -13.90 -1.89
CA VAL A 104 -11.56 -13.80 -0.44
C VAL A 104 -11.96 -15.07 0.33
N PRO A 105 -13.21 -15.57 0.25
CA PRO A 105 -13.66 -16.69 1.08
C PRO A 105 -12.93 -18.01 0.78
N VAL A 106 -12.26 -18.11 -0.37
CA VAL A 106 -11.46 -19.29 -0.76
C VAL A 106 -10.09 -19.36 -0.06
N CYS A 107 -9.71 -18.34 0.70
CA CYS A 107 -8.43 -18.30 1.42
C CYS A 107 -8.44 -19.25 2.63
N PRO A 108 -7.65 -20.33 2.64
CA PRO A 108 -7.69 -21.31 3.73
C PRO A 108 -7.01 -20.83 5.03
N THR A 109 -6.13 -19.83 4.95
CA THR A 109 -5.32 -19.35 6.09
C THR A 109 -5.77 -18.01 6.65
N ASN A 110 -6.89 -17.47 6.14
CA ASN A 110 -7.39 -16.14 6.51
C ASN A 110 -6.36 -15.00 6.28
N ALA A 111 -5.45 -15.17 5.31
CA ALA A 111 -4.58 -14.10 4.85
C ALA A 111 -5.39 -13.00 4.14
N LEU A 112 -6.43 -13.41 3.42
CA LEU A 112 -7.55 -12.56 3.00
C LEU A 112 -8.69 -12.84 3.99
N ASP A 113 -9.07 -11.83 4.76
CA ASP A 113 -10.00 -11.95 5.87
C ASP A 113 -11.38 -11.40 5.49
N PRO A 114 -12.43 -12.25 5.39
CA PRO A 114 -13.79 -11.81 5.12
C PRO A 114 -14.31 -10.80 6.15
N ALA A 115 -13.85 -10.88 7.41
CA ALA A 115 -14.29 -10.00 8.48
C ALA A 115 -13.85 -8.53 8.28
N LEU A 116 -12.80 -8.28 7.47
CA LEU A 116 -12.40 -6.93 7.10
C LEU A 116 -13.34 -6.29 6.07
N LEU A 117 -14.16 -7.10 5.42
CA LEU A 117 -15.10 -6.68 4.39
C LEU A 117 -16.56 -6.79 4.84
N SER A 118 -16.83 -7.43 5.98
CA SER A 118 -18.18 -7.68 6.43
C SER A 118 -18.88 -6.42 6.94
N ILE A 119 -20.17 -6.35 6.66
CA ILE A 119 -21.12 -5.39 7.21
C ILE A 119 -22.31 -6.15 7.77
N THR A 120 -22.96 -5.58 8.77
CA THR A 120 -24.23 -6.08 9.30
C THR A 120 -25.36 -5.26 8.70
N GLU A 121 -26.16 -5.88 7.84
CA GLU A 121 -27.32 -5.25 7.21
C GLU A 121 -28.56 -6.09 7.51
N ASN A 122 -29.60 -5.49 8.09
CA ASN A 122 -30.85 -6.17 8.47
C ASN A 122 -30.65 -7.43 9.35
N GLY A 123 -29.63 -7.43 10.20
CA GLY A 123 -29.31 -8.55 11.09
C GLY A 123 -28.58 -9.73 10.41
N LYS A 124 -28.23 -9.61 9.13
CA LYS A 124 -27.43 -10.60 8.39
C LYS A 124 -26.03 -10.05 8.11
N GLU A 125 -25.02 -10.87 8.32
CA GLU A 125 -23.65 -10.55 7.92
C GLU A 125 -23.47 -10.79 6.42
N MET A 126 -23.01 -9.77 5.71
CA MET A 126 -22.74 -9.80 4.27
C MET A 126 -21.41 -9.11 3.99
N MET A 127 -20.69 -9.55 2.97
CA MET A 127 -19.45 -8.88 2.54
C MET A 127 -19.79 -7.68 1.64
N ASN A 128 -19.13 -6.55 1.86
CA ASN A 128 -19.23 -5.38 1.02
C ASN A 128 -17.85 -4.98 0.49
N ILE A 129 -17.71 -5.03 -0.84
CA ILE A 129 -16.47 -4.70 -1.54
C ILE A 129 -16.04 -3.24 -1.35
N ARG A 130 -16.97 -2.34 -0.98
CA ARG A 130 -16.68 -0.93 -0.65
C ARG A 130 -15.76 -0.77 0.56
N ASN A 131 -15.71 -1.77 1.45
CA ASN A 131 -14.82 -1.76 2.62
C ASN A 131 -13.40 -2.23 2.31
N ALA A 132 -13.13 -2.68 1.08
CA ALA A 132 -11.81 -3.15 0.71
C ALA A 132 -10.76 -2.03 0.81
N LYS A 133 -9.59 -2.35 1.37
CA LYS A 133 -8.44 -1.44 1.51
C LYS A 133 -7.22 -2.04 0.80
N MET A 134 -7.24 -2.06 -0.53
CA MET A 134 -6.15 -2.57 -1.36
C MET A 134 -5.04 -1.54 -1.57
N GLY A 135 -5.40 -0.27 -1.62
CA GLY A 135 -4.52 0.86 -1.88
C GLY A 135 -5.27 2.20 -1.82
N VAL A 136 -4.58 3.27 -2.16
CA VAL A 136 -5.16 4.62 -2.30
C VAL A 136 -4.67 5.25 -3.61
N ALA A 137 -5.59 5.91 -4.32
CA ALA A 137 -5.25 6.61 -5.56
C ALA A 137 -4.64 8.00 -5.26
N ILE A 138 -3.57 8.35 -5.95
CA ILE A 138 -2.86 9.62 -5.82
C ILE A 138 -2.72 10.26 -7.18
N VAL A 139 -3.05 11.55 -7.25
CA VAL A 139 -3.01 12.35 -8.46
C VAL A 139 -1.70 13.13 -8.52
N ASP A 140 -1.02 13.04 -9.66
CA ASP A 140 0.07 13.91 -10.06
C ASP A 140 -0.52 15.17 -10.73
N ASP A 141 -0.55 16.25 -9.95
CA ASP A 141 -1.10 17.54 -10.37
C ASP A 141 -0.32 18.17 -11.54
N LYS A 142 0.96 17.84 -11.71
CA LYS A 142 1.81 18.41 -12.77
C LYS A 142 1.59 17.75 -14.12
N ASN A 143 1.26 16.46 -14.14
CA ASN A 143 1.09 15.69 -15.38
C ASN A 143 -0.38 15.35 -15.69
N CYS A 144 -1.31 15.69 -14.80
CA CYS A 144 -2.72 15.52 -15.05
C CYS A 144 -3.25 16.60 -16.02
N VAL A 145 -3.77 16.19 -17.17
CA VAL A 145 -4.34 17.10 -18.18
C VAL A 145 -5.50 17.94 -17.65
N ALA A 146 -6.21 17.47 -16.63
CA ALA A 146 -7.27 18.24 -15.97
C ALA A 146 -6.72 19.49 -15.27
N TYR A 147 -5.53 19.40 -14.68
CA TYR A 147 -4.81 20.53 -14.09
C TYR A 147 -4.25 21.49 -15.15
N TRP A 148 -4.05 21.02 -16.38
CA TRP A 148 -3.68 21.88 -17.51
C TRP A 148 -4.87 22.65 -18.12
N GLY A 149 -6.10 22.38 -17.64
CA GLY A 149 -7.32 23.05 -18.10
C GLY A 149 -8.06 22.33 -19.21
N ILE A 150 -7.69 21.07 -19.51
CA ILE A 150 -8.48 20.20 -20.38
C ILE A 150 -9.63 19.62 -19.56
N GLN A 151 -10.84 19.59 -20.11
CA GLN A 151 -12.01 19.00 -19.46
C GLN A 151 -11.96 17.46 -19.51
N CYS A 152 -11.06 16.88 -18.71
CA CYS A 152 -10.91 15.44 -18.57
C CYS A 152 -11.49 14.99 -17.23
N ASP A 153 -12.46 14.09 -17.27
CA ASP A 153 -13.11 13.46 -16.11
C ASP A 153 -13.05 11.92 -16.18
N ALA A 154 -12.11 11.38 -16.97
CA ALA A 154 -12.00 9.95 -17.23
C ALA A 154 -11.82 9.11 -15.95
N CYS A 155 -10.95 9.56 -15.03
CA CYS A 155 -10.73 8.87 -13.76
C CYS A 155 -11.94 8.94 -12.83
N TYR A 156 -12.67 10.06 -12.85
CA TYR A 156 -13.89 10.28 -12.08
C TYR A 156 -15.01 9.35 -12.56
N ARG A 157 -15.28 9.31 -13.87
CA ARG A 157 -16.32 8.43 -14.46
C ARG A 157 -15.99 6.95 -14.35
N ALA A 158 -14.71 6.59 -14.31
CA ALA A 158 -14.28 5.20 -14.14
C ALA A 158 -14.40 4.70 -12.69
N CYS A 159 -14.53 5.60 -11.72
CA CYS A 159 -14.64 5.21 -10.31
C CYS A 159 -16.02 4.58 -10.04
N PRO A 160 -16.11 3.40 -9.41
CA PRO A 160 -17.41 2.85 -8.97
C PRO A 160 -18.04 3.62 -7.79
N LEU A 161 -17.26 4.46 -7.13
CA LEU A 161 -17.64 5.25 -5.95
C LEU A 161 -17.58 6.74 -6.30
N ILE A 162 -18.32 7.12 -7.36
CA ILE A 162 -18.42 8.49 -7.85
C ILE A 162 -18.93 9.41 -6.74
N ASP A 163 -18.34 10.60 -6.62
CA ASP A 163 -18.63 11.62 -5.60
C ASP A 163 -18.35 11.22 -4.14
N GLU A 164 -17.95 9.96 -3.91
CA GLU A 164 -17.52 9.45 -2.61
C GLU A 164 -15.99 9.32 -2.58
N ALA A 165 -15.40 8.42 -3.39
CA ALA A 165 -13.96 8.18 -3.39
C ALA A 165 -13.19 9.16 -4.28
N ILE A 166 -13.80 9.62 -5.38
CA ILE A 166 -13.24 10.63 -6.27
C ILE A 166 -14.32 11.68 -6.52
N ARG A 167 -14.03 12.93 -6.15
CA ARG A 167 -14.88 14.09 -6.40
C ARG A 167 -14.19 15.04 -7.39
N LEU A 168 -14.97 15.83 -8.10
CA LEU A 168 -14.46 16.93 -8.93
C LEU A 168 -14.53 18.24 -8.15
N GLU A 169 -13.39 18.91 -8.05
CA GLU A 169 -13.32 20.28 -7.56
C GLU A 169 -13.28 21.24 -8.74
N TYR A 170 -14.27 22.13 -8.77
CA TYR A 170 -14.41 23.13 -9.82
C TYR A 170 -13.62 24.38 -9.43
N LYS A 171 -12.55 24.66 -10.17
CA LYS A 171 -11.74 25.87 -9.95
C LYS A 171 -11.84 26.80 -11.16
N HIS A 172 -11.97 28.10 -10.92
CA HIS A 172 -12.01 29.09 -12.00
C HIS A 172 -10.67 29.13 -12.76
N ASN A 173 -10.71 29.28 -14.08
CA ASN A 173 -9.52 29.45 -14.89
C ASN A 173 -9.22 30.93 -15.13
N ASP A 174 -8.30 31.46 -14.31
CA ASP A 174 -7.90 32.87 -14.36
C ASP A 174 -7.32 33.29 -15.72
N ARG A 175 -6.71 32.35 -16.47
CA ARG A 175 -6.08 32.64 -17.78
C ARG A 175 -7.12 32.89 -18.88
N THR A 176 -8.22 32.15 -18.87
CA THR A 176 -9.20 32.18 -19.99
C THR A 176 -10.53 32.81 -19.62
N ASN A 177 -10.86 32.92 -18.33
CA ASN A 177 -12.14 33.45 -17.80
C ASN A 177 -13.41 32.83 -18.41
N LYS A 178 -13.31 31.71 -19.12
CA LYS A 178 -14.42 31.06 -19.85
C LYS A 178 -14.68 29.62 -19.43
N HIS A 179 -13.70 28.95 -18.84
CA HIS A 179 -13.79 27.53 -18.46
C HIS A 179 -13.37 27.34 -17.00
N SER A 180 -13.94 26.33 -16.33
CA SER A 180 -13.49 25.86 -15.03
C SER A 180 -12.59 24.64 -15.18
N PHE A 181 -11.57 24.53 -14.34
CA PHE A 181 -10.81 23.30 -14.14
C PHE A 181 -11.71 22.27 -13.44
N LEU A 182 -11.58 21.00 -13.86
CA LEU A 182 -12.26 19.85 -13.26
C LEU A 182 -11.23 19.00 -12.50
N LEU A 183 -10.82 19.46 -11.32
CA LEU A 183 -9.71 18.85 -10.61
C LEU A 183 -10.18 17.59 -9.85
N PRO A 184 -9.66 16.39 -10.17
CA PRO A 184 -10.02 15.19 -9.43
C PRO A 184 -9.37 15.20 -8.05
N VAL A 185 -10.19 15.09 -7.00
CA VAL A 185 -9.73 14.95 -5.61
C VAL A 185 -10.14 13.58 -5.09
N VAL A 186 -9.16 12.83 -4.59
CA VAL A 186 -9.36 11.49 -4.03
C VAL A 186 -9.54 11.59 -2.53
N ASP A 187 -10.58 10.95 -2.01
CA ASP A 187 -10.77 10.74 -0.58
C ASP A 187 -10.09 9.43 -0.15
N SER A 188 -9.06 9.52 0.69
CA SER A 188 -8.30 8.35 1.16
C SER A 188 -9.09 7.42 2.08
N ASP A 189 -10.08 7.94 2.79
CA ASP A 189 -10.87 7.17 3.75
C ASP A 189 -11.93 6.32 3.05
N ILE A 190 -12.35 6.72 1.85
CA ILE A 190 -13.33 5.99 1.04
C ILE A 190 -12.66 5.18 -0.07
N CYS A 191 -11.56 5.65 -0.64
CA CYS A 191 -10.86 4.96 -1.72
C CYS A 191 -10.51 3.51 -1.32
N THR A 192 -10.89 2.56 -2.19
CA THR A 192 -10.61 1.14 -2.00
C THR A 192 -9.29 0.70 -2.61
N GLY A 193 -8.75 1.49 -3.53
CA GLY A 193 -7.56 1.16 -4.31
C GLY A 193 -7.82 0.15 -5.43
N CYS A 194 -9.02 0.11 -6.01
CA CYS A 194 -9.37 -0.84 -7.06
C CYS A 194 -8.59 -0.65 -8.38
N GLY A 195 -8.09 0.56 -8.65
CA GLY A 195 -7.24 0.82 -9.83
C GLY A 195 -7.96 1.17 -11.12
N LEU A 196 -9.29 1.19 -11.15
CA LEU A 196 -10.06 1.54 -12.35
C LEU A 196 -9.72 2.95 -12.88
N CYS A 197 -9.46 3.89 -11.97
CA CYS A 197 -9.05 5.25 -12.32
C CYS A 197 -7.66 5.32 -13.00
N GLU A 198 -6.71 4.48 -12.57
CA GLU A 198 -5.37 4.40 -13.17
C GLU A 198 -5.40 3.79 -14.58
N ARG A 199 -6.24 2.77 -14.79
CA ARG A 199 -6.50 2.21 -16.12
C ARG A 199 -7.15 3.23 -17.05
N ALA A 200 -8.13 3.98 -16.55
CA ALA A 200 -8.88 4.95 -17.35
C ALA A 200 -8.08 6.22 -17.70
N CYS A 201 -6.94 6.44 -17.04
CA CYS A 201 -6.13 7.62 -17.27
C CYS A 201 -5.54 7.63 -18.69
N ILE A 202 -5.84 8.70 -19.44
CA ILE A 202 -5.49 8.85 -20.86
C ILE A 202 -4.01 9.18 -21.12
N THR A 203 -3.24 9.50 -20.09
CA THR A 203 -1.83 9.87 -20.22
C THR A 203 -0.97 8.62 -20.44
N ASP A 204 0.18 8.73 -21.11
CA ASP A 204 1.07 7.60 -21.41
C ASP A 204 1.47 6.84 -20.13
N LYS A 205 2.01 7.59 -19.16
CA LYS A 205 2.13 7.16 -17.77
C LYS A 205 0.99 7.77 -16.98
N ALA A 206 0.22 6.94 -16.27
CA ALA A 206 -0.96 7.40 -15.55
C ALA A 206 -0.63 8.54 -14.58
N ALA A 207 -1.31 9.68 -14.74
CA ALA A 207 -1.22 10.80 -13.80
C ALA A 207 -2.03 10.56 -12.52
N ILE A 208 -2.79 9.48 -12.44
CA ILE A 208 -3.41 8.99 -11.20
C ILE A 208 -2.96 7.55 -10.99
N MET A 209 -2.29 7.28 -9.87
CA MET A 209 -1.69 5.98 -9.57
C MET A 209 -2.20 5.45 -8.25
N VAL A 210 -2.45 4.14 -8.16
CA VAL A 210 -2.83 3.49 -6.91
C VAL A 210 -1.59 2.92 -6.23
N LEU A 211 -1.41 3.25 -4.97
CA LEU A 211 -0.27 2.83 -4.16
C LEU A 211 -0.73 2.18 -2.84
N PRO A 212 0.08 1.32 -2.22
CA PRO A 212 -0.23 0.72 -0.92
C PRO A 212 -0.41 1.78 0.17
N LEU A 213 -1.37 1.55 1.07
CA LEU A 213 -1.74 2.51 2.12
C LEU A 213 -0.56 2.86 3.04
N ASP A 214 0.28 1.88 3.38
CA ASP A 214 1.45 2.05 4.26
C ASP A 214 2.56 2.90 3.65
N LYS A 215 2.55 3.09 2.33
CA LYS A 215 3.54 3.92 1.61
C LYS A 215 3.07 5.35 1.40
N VAL A 216 1.77 5.59 1.47
CA VAL A 216 1.18 6.89 1.12
C VAL A 216 0.67 7.63 2.35
N LEU A 217 -0.05 6.93 3.24
CA LEU A 217 -0.73 7.59 4.34
C LEU A 217 0.24 7.88 5.49
N GLY A 218 0.28 9.15 5.91
CA GLY A 218 1.05 9.59 7.07
C GLY A 218 0.37 9.26 8.39
N SER A 219 1.11 9.40 9.50
CA SER A 219 0.58 9.30 10.86
C SER A 219 1.05 10.48 11.70
N VAL A 220 0.14 11.15 12.40
CA VAL A 220 0.39 12.44 13.07
C VAL A 220 1.02 12.30 14.49
N GLY A 221 1.21 11.07 14.99
CA GLY A 221 1.70 10.80 16.34
C GLY A 221 0.77 11.36 17.43
N THR A 222 1.18 11.34 18.70
CA THR A 222 0.34 11.83 19.82
C THR A 222 0.48 13.32 20.11
N ASN A 223 1.45 13.99 19.49
CA ASN A 223 1.77 15.40 19.78
C ASN A 223 0.75 16.39 19.19
N TYR A 224 -0.01 15.97 18.17
CA TYR A 224 -1.02 16.79 17.51
C TYR A 224 -2.35 16.05 17.56
N ILE A 225 -3.28 16.56 18.37
CA ILE A 225 -4.61 16.01 18.56
C ILE A 225 -5.65 17.01 18.05
N LYS A 226 -6.60 16.51 17.30
CA LYS A 226 -7.77 17.27 16.84
C LYS A 226 -8.73 17.40 18.02
N GLY A 227 -8.68 18.53 18.72
CA GLY A 227 -9.54 18.79 19.89
C GLY A 227 -11.05 18.79 19.59
N TRP A 228 -11.44 18.84 18.31
CA TRP A 228 -12.83 18.73 17.87
C TRP A 228 -13.26 17.30 17.50
N ASP A 229 -12.34 16.33 17.46
CA ASP A 229 -12.64 14.93 17.15
C ASP A 229 -12.44 14.03 18.39
N LYS A 230 -13.56 13.61 18.99
CA LYS A 230 -13.58 12.74 20.17
C LYS A 230 -12.91 11.39 19.94
N ASN A 231 -12.86 10.90 18.70
CA ASN A 231 -12.15 9.65 18.38
C ASN A 231 -10.64 9.86 18.36
N ASP A 232 -10.18 11.04 17.96
CA ASP A 232 -8.77 11.39 17.91
C ASP A 232 -8.17 11.51 19.32
N GLU A 233 -8.95 12.02 20.28
CA GLU A 233 -8.58 12.08 21.70
C GLU A 233 -8.27 10.70 22.30
N LYS A 234 -8.84 9.61 21.77
CA LYS A 234 -8.53 8.24 22.24
C LYS A 234 -7.05 7.89 22.05
N ARG A 235 -6.33 8.57 21.15
CA ARG A 235 -4.88 8.37 20.95
C ARG A 235 -4.06 8.79 22.17
N LEU A 236 -4.55 9.70 23.00
CA LEU A 236 -3.92 10.05 24.28
C LEU A 236 -3.89 8.88 25.26
N LYS A 237 -4.89 7.99 25.21
CA LYS A 237 -4.96 6.83 26.11
C LYS A 237 -3.86 5.80 25.86
N LYS A 238 -3.17 5.88 24.72
CA LYS A 238 -1.99 5.07 24.41
C LYS A 238 -0.70 5.61 25.02
N LEU A 239 -0.70 6.82 25.58
CA LEU A 239 0.43 7.32 26.32
C LEU A 239 0.42 6.65 27.69
N ASP A 240 1.43 5.82 27.95
CA ASP A 240 1.74 5.42 29.32
C ASP A 240 2.03 6.69 30.12
N SER A 241 1.27 6.89 31.20
CA SER A 241 1.35 8.05 32.09
C SER A 241 2.67 8.15 32.88
N SER A 242 3.69 7.37 32.52
CA SER A 242 4.96 7.23 33.22
C SER A 242 6.15 7.99 32.59
N SER A 243 5.98 8.68 31.46
CA SER A 243 7.12 9.29 30.74
C SER A 243 7.35 10.78 30.99
N ALA A 244 6.45 11.48 31.69
CA ALA A 244 6.67 12.89 32.06
C ALA A 244 7.19 12.97 33.51
N LYS A 245 8.48 13.29 33.70
CA LYS A 245 8.99 13.65 35.02
C LYS A 245 8.34 14.96 35.46
N ALA A 246 7.85 15.05 36.69
CA ALA A 246 7.21 16.24 37.24
C ALA A 246 8.07 17.51 37.14
N SER A 247 9.40 17.37 37.07
CA SER A 247 10.36 18.46 36.85
C SER A 247 10.22 19.12 35.47
N ASP A 248 9.93 18.35 34.42
CA ASP A 248 9.85 18.87 33.04
C ASP A 248 8.57 19.67 32.83
N ILE A 249 7.49 19.30 33.54
CA ILE A 249 6.21 20.01 33.51
C ILE A 249 6.34 21.40 34.13
N LYS A 250 7.04 21.51 35.28
CA LYS A 250 7.24 22.81 35.95
C LYS A 250 8.07 23.77 35.09
N ASN A 251 9.15 23.28 34.49
CA ASN A 251 10.00 24.10 33.61
C ASN A 251 9.27 24.53 32.34
N ALA A 252 8.42 23.67 31.76
CA ALA A 252 7.59 24.02 30.60
C ALA A 252 6.53 25.08 30.94
N ILE A 253 5.91 24.98 32.12
CA ILE A 253 4.94 25.97 32.60
C ILE A 253 5.64 27.31 32.89
N ASP A 254 6.80 27.29 33.54
CA ASP A 254 7.57 28.50 33.82
C ASP A 254 8.00 29.19 32.51
N TYR A 255 8.42 28.45 31.47
CA TYR A 255 8.74 29.00 30.15
C TYR A 255 7.54 29.65 29.44
N LEU A 256 6.35 29.04 29.55
CA LEU A 256 5.13 29.58 28.93
C LEU A 256 4.60 30.83 29.66
N ASN A 257 4.92 30.97 30.95
CA ASN A 257 4.46 32.07 31.80
C ASN A 257 5.49 33.19 31.94
N THR A 258 6.71 33.02 31.44
CA THR A 258 7.66 34.14 31.30
C THR A 258 7.27 34.98 30.09
N GLU A 259 6.56 36.08 30.34
CA GLU A 259 6.43 37.20 29.39
C GLU A 259 7.83 37.82 29.17
N SER A 260 8.58 37.30 28.21
CA SER A 260 9.77 37.97 27.69
C SER A 260 9.87 37.80 26.18
N LEU A 261 9.24 38.74 25.49
CA LEU A 261 9.76 39.40 24.28
C LEU A 261 9.78 40.90 24.56
#